data_AF-A0A954JZH1-F1
#
_entry.id   AF-A0A954JZH1-F1
#
_cell.length_a   1.000
_cell.length_b   1.000
_cell.length_c   1.000
_cell.angle_alpha   90.00
_cell.angle_beta   90.00
_cell.angle_gamma   90.00
#
_symmetry.space_group_name_H-M   'P 1'
#
loop_
_entity.id
_entity.type
_entity.pdbx_description
1 polymer ?
#
loop_
_entity_poly.entity_id
_entity_poly.type
_entity_poly.pdbx_seq_one_letter_code
_entity_poly.pdbx_strand_id
1 'polypeptide(L)'
;MPERHKTCPQSQEQVIGMYFLEHRAKLLDIAAFLDRIDRAQPDVEASDFRHDAFKQAISLLIDGEPDRAKRILELLSDSSAELPQSAHGTKGASGAVAIAAG
;
A
#
# COMPACT_ATOMS: atom_id res chain seq x y z
N MET A 1 21.14 -0.38 16.87
CA MET A 1 20.65 0.10 15.57
C MET A 1 21.84 0.60 14.79
N PRO A 2 22.15 0.09 13.60
CA PRO A 2 23.26 0.62 12.81
C PRO A 2 22.98 2.09 12.46
N GLU A 3 24.02 2.93 12.43
CA GLU A 3 23.88 4.33 12.02
C GLU A 3 23.34 4.41 10.57
N ARG A 4 22.22 5.11 10.39
CA ARG A 4 21.70 5.40 9.05
C ARG A 4 22.56 6.48 8.40
N HIS A 5 23.26 6.08 7.34
CA HIS A 5 23.90 7.04 6.45
C HIS A 5 22.84 7.88 5.73
N LYS A 6 23.03 9.20 5.70
CA LYS A 6 22.21 10.12 4.92
C LYS A 6 22.61 9.99 3.46
N THR A 7 21.83 9.25 2.67
CA THR A 7 22.12 8.96 1.25
C THR A 7 21.41 9.89 0.26
N CYS A 8 20.44 10.69 0.73
CA CYS A 8 19.73 11.64 -0.12
C CYS A 8 20.61 12.87 -0.40
N PRO A 9 20.80 13.28 -1.67
CA PRO A 9 21.56 14.48 -2.01
C PRO A 9 20.81 15.79 -1.68
N GLN A 10 19.51 15.72 -1.38
CA GLN A 10 18.69 16.87 -1.01
C GLN A 10 18.60 17.04 0.50
N SER A 11 18.47 18.29 0.97
CA SER A 11 18.14 18.57 2.37
C SER A 11 16.70 18.17 2.68
N GLN A 12 16.39 18.01 3.97
CA GLN A 12 15.02 17.73 4.41
C GLN A 12 14.01 18.78 3.91
N GLU A 13 14.38 20.06 3.96
CA GLU A 13 13.55 21.16 3.47
C GLU A 13 13.31 21.07 1.96
N GLN A 14 14.35 20.75 1.18
CA GLN A 14 14.23 20.59 -0.27
C GLN A 14 13.30 19.41 -0.64
N VAL A 15 13.44 18.27 0.06
CA VAL A 15 12.56 17.11 -0.14
C VAL A 15 11.11 17.48 0.20
N ILE A 16 10.87 18.12 1.35
CA ILE A 16 9.53 18.54 1.74
C ILE A 16 8.96 19.52 0.70
N GLY A 17 9.70 20.58 0.36
CA GLY A 17 9.23 21.60 -0.57
C GLY A 17 8.91 21.05 -1.96
N MET A 18 9.73 20.13 -2.47
CA MET A 18 9.52 19.50 -3.78
C MET A 18 8.23 18.66 -3.84
N TYR A 19 7.93 17.93 -2.77
CA TYR A 19 6.96 16.84 -2.81
C TYR A 19 5.67 17.11 -2.03
N PHE A 20 5.64 18.11 -1.15
CA PHE A 20 4.54 18.30 -0.20
C PHE A 20 3.16 18.46 -0.87
N LEU A 21 3.04 19.30 -1.90
CA LEU A 21 1.74 19.57 -2.52
C LEU A 21 1.15 18.34 -3.22
N GLU A 22 1.98 17.57 -3.91
CA GLU A 22 1.57 16.33 -4.56
C GLU A 22 1.12 15.29 -3.52
N HIS A 23 1.90 15.08 -2.47
CA HIS A 23 1.56 14.12 -1.42
C HIS A 23 0.34 14.55 -0.61
N ARG A 24 0.15 15.85 -0.40
CA ARG A 24 -1.08 16.40 0.20
C ARG A 24 -2.30 16.02 -0.63
N ALA A 25 -2.23 16.13 -1.96
CA ALA A 25 -3.33 15.72 -2.82
C ALA A 25 -3.61 14.21 -2.70
N LYS A 26 -2.56 13.37 -2.75
CA LYS A 26 -2.69 11.92 -2.59
C LYS A 26 -3.31 11.51 -1.25
N LEU A 27 -2.95 12.20 -0.15
CA LEU A 27 -3.56 11.97 1.16
C LEU A 27 -5.07 12.26 1.16
N LEU A 28 -5.49 13.35 0.51
CA LEU A 28 -6.91 13.69 0.38
C LEU A 28 -7.66 12.67 -0.48
N ASP A 29 -7.05 12.22 -1.58
CA ASP A 29 -7.64 11.20 -2.44
C ASP A 29 -7.85 9.87 -1.70
N ILE A 30 -6.85 9.46 -0.91
CA ILE A 30 -6.93 8.27 -0.06
C ILE A 30 -8.03 8.43 1.00
N ALA A 31 -8.09 9.55 1.70
CA ALA A 31 -9.12 9.81 2.71
C ALA A 31 -10.52 9.76 2.08
N ALA A 32 -10.71 10.42 0.94
CA ALA A 32 -11.98 10.42 0.22
C ALA A 32 -12.35 9.04 -0.32
N PHE A 33 -11.38 8.18 -0.64
CA PHE A 33 -11.63 6.78 -1.01
C PHE A 33 -12.17 5.99 0.17
N LEU A 34 -11.55 6.10 1.35
CA LEU A 34 -12.01 5.45 2.58
C LEU A 34 -13.41 5.94 2.97
N ASP A 35 -13.67 7.26 2.92
CA ASP A 35 -15.00 7.83 3.18
C ASP A 35 -16.09 7.31 2.22
N ARG A 36 -15.71 6.90 1.00
CA ARG A 36 -16.65 6.30 0.04
C ARG A 36 -16.92 4.85 0.35
N ILE A 37 -15.92 4.09 0.82
CA ILE A 37 -16.12 2.71 1.30
C ILE A 37 -17.06 2.71 2.50
N ASP A 38 -16.83 3.58 3.48
CA ASP A 38 -17.64 3.65 4.71
C ASP A 38 -19.10 4.04 4.43
N ARG A 39 -19.37 4.74 3.32
CA ARG A 39 -20.72 5.12 2.87
C ARG A 39 -21.35 4.14 1.87
N ALA A 40 -20.59 3.17 1.38
CA ALA A 40 -21.11 2.18 0.45
C ALA A 40 -22.07 1.23 1.18
N GLN A 41 -23.00 0.62 0.44
CA GLN A 41 -23.77 -0.49 0.98
C GLN A 41 -22.81 -1.65 1.26
N PRO A 42 -22.91 -2.31 2.43
CA PRO A 42 -22.08 -3.47 2.71
C PRO A 42 -22.38 -4.57 1.68
N ASP A 43 -21.32 -5.14 1.12
CA ASP A 43 -21.41 -6.40 0.37
C ASP A 43 -21.58 -7.58 1.36
N VAL A 44 -22.00 -8.74 0.86
CA VAL A 44 -22.33 -9.91 1.69
C VAL A 44 -21.11 -10.44 2.48
N GLU A 45 -21.28 -10.54 3.81
CA GLU A 45 -20.51 -11.24 4.88
C GLU A 45 -18.98 -11.03 5.05
N ALA A 46 -18.18 -10.65 4.03
CA ALA A 46 -16.71 -10.58 4.16
C ALA A 46 -16.07 -9.27 3.67
N SER A 47 -15.01 -8.81 4.35
CA SER A 47 -14.21 -7.64 3.96
C SER A 47 -13.46 -7.91 2.64
N ASP A 48 -13.44 -6.95 1.72
CA ASP A 48 -12.63 -7.02 0.50
C ASP A 48 -11.14 -7.03 0.88
N PHE A 49 -10.40 -8.05 0.44
CA PHE A 49 -8.98 -8.20 0.78
C PHE A 49 -8.12 -7.00 0.37
N ARG A 50 -8.52 -6.23 -0.65
CA ARG A 50 -7.81 -5.02 -1.07
C ARG A 50 -7.98 -3.91 -0.05
N HIS A 51 -9.16 -3.81 0.57
CA HIS A 51 -9.42 -2.86 1.65
C HIS A 51 -8.57 -3.19 2.88
N ASP A 52 -8.48 -4.48 3.24
CA ASP A 52 -7.66 -4.94 4.36
C ASP A 52 -6.16 -4.70 4.10
N ALA A 53 -5.68 -4.99 2.89
CA ALA A 53 -4.31 -4.69 2.47
C ALA A 53 -4.01 -3.19 2.53
N PHE A 54 -4.98 -2.34 2.15
CA PHE A 54 -4.82 -0.88 2.20
C PHE A 54 -4.67 -0.36 3.64
N LYS A 55 -5.47 -0.87 4.58
CA LYS A 55 -5.35 -0.56 6.02
C LYS A 55 -4.01 -0.97 6.59
N GLN A 56 -3.51 -2.15 6.21
CA GLN A 56 -2.18 -2.62 6.59
C GLN A 56 -1.08 -1.73 6.00
N ALA A 57 -1.19 -1.33 4.74
CA ALA A 57 -0.23 -0.43 4.10
C ALA A 57 -0.16 0.94 4.79
N ILE A 58 -1.30 1.51 5.20
CA ILE A 58 -1.35 2.75 5.99
C ILE A 58 -0.64 2.57 7.34
N SER A 59 -0.83 1.41 8.00
CA SER A 59 -0.16 1.10 9.26
C SER A 59 1.36 1.05 9.08
N LEU A 60 1.85 0.41 8.01
CA LEU A 60 3.28 0.41 7.65
C LEU A 60 3.83 1.81 7.32
N LEU A 61 2.98 2.70 6.80
CA LEU A 61 3.40 4.06 6.44
C LEU A 61 3.74 4.90 7.69
N ILE A 62 3.04 4.67 8.80
CA ILE A 62 3.12 5.51 10.00
C ILE A 62 3.88 4.88 11.17
N ASP A 63 4.36 3.63 11.05
CA ASP A 63 4.97 2.86 12.14
C ASP A 63 6.35 3.36 12.61
N GLY A 64 6.96 4.31 11.91
CA GLY A 64 8.27 4.88 12.25
C GLY A 64 9.47 4.17 11.61
N GLU A 65 9.27 3.02 11.00
CA GLU A 65 10.34 2.13 10.54
C GLU A 65 10.94 2.51 9.17
N PRO A 66 12.16 2.03 8.81
CA PRO A 66 12.74 2.23 7.49
C PRO A 66 11.95 1.57 6.36
N ASP A 67 12.35 1.88 5.13
CA ASP A 67 12.00 1.10 3.94
C ASP A 67 10.48 0.96 3.71
N ARG A 68 9.70 1.95 4.16
CA ARG A 68 8.24 1.97 4.04
C ARG A 68 7.75 1.62 2.63
N ALA A 69 8.36 2.21 1.61
CA ALA A 69 8.01 1.95 0.22
C ALA A 69 8.23 0.47 -0.17
N LYS A 70 9.35 -0.13 0.24
CA LYS A 70 9.65 -1.54 0.01
C LYS A 70 8.65 -2.43 0.76
N ARG A 71 8.42 -2.16 2.05
CA ARG A 71 7.51 -2.96 2.89
C ARG A 71 6.07 -2.92 2.38
N ILE A 72 5.60 -1.76 1.91
CA ILE A 72 4.28 -1.62 1.29
C ILE A 72 4.24 -2.36 -0.05
N LEU A 73 5.29 -2.27 -0.88
CA LEU A 73 5.37 -3.03 -2.12
C LEU A 73 5.28 -4.54 -1.87
N GLU A 74 6.06 -5.05 -0.91
CA GLU A 74 6.08 -6.46 -0.53
C GLU A 74 4.71 -6.92 -0.01
N LEU A 75 4.04 -6.11 0.83
CA LEU A 75 2.68 -6.38 1.30
C LEU A 75 1.66 -6.53 0.15
N LEU A 76 1.80 -5.74 -0.90
CA LEU A 76 0.88 -5.74 -2.05
C LEU A 76 1.26 -6.75 -3.14
N SER A 77 2.42 -7.39 -3.05
CA SER A 77 2.96 -8.27 -4.09
C SER A 77 2.68 -9.74 -3.80
N ASP A 78 2.24 -10.48 -4.81
CA ASP A 78 2.20 -11.94 -4.75
C ASP A 78 3.64 -12.49 -4.81
N SER A 79 4.04 -13.18 -3.74
CA SER A 79 5.35 -13.81 -3.60
C SER A 79 5.30 -15.33 -3.83
N SER A 80 4.17 -15.86 -4.31
CA SER A 80 4.04 -17.28 -4.63
C SER A 80 5.09 -17.70 -5.68
N ALA A 81 5.82 -18.77 -5.36
CA ALA A 81 6.78 -19.38 -6.27
C ALA A 81 6.11 -20.30 -7.31
N GLU A 82 4.83 -20.61 -7.12
CA GLU A 82 4.07 -21.43 -8.06
C GLU A 82 3.72 -20.61 -9.30
N LEU A 83 4.20 -21.08 -10.46
CA LEU A 83 3.80 -20.50 -11.74
C LEU A 83 2.30 -20.77 -11.95
N PRO A 84 1.48 -19.76 -12.28
CA PRO A 84 0.09 -19.96 -12.61
C PRO A 84 -0.01 -21.00 -13.74
N GLN A 85 -0.72 -22.11 -13.50
CA GLN A 85 -0.79 -23.25 -14.43
C GLN A 85 -1.42 -22.88 -15.80
N SER A 86 -2.09 -21.72 -15.90
CA SER A 86 -2.40 -21.02 -17.14
C SER A 86 -2.94 -19.62 -16.82
N ALA A 87 -2.91 -18.67 -17.78
CA ALA A 87 -3.63 -17.38 -17.67
C ALA A 87 -5.17 -17.55 -17.74
N HIS A 88 -5.69 -18.77 -17.56
CA HIS A 88 -7.09 -19.10 -17.74
C HIS A 88 -7.89 -18.69 -16.50
N GLY A 89 -8.44 -17.47 -16.53
CA GLY A 89 -9.33 -16.94 -15.49
C GLY A 89 -8.81 -15.68 -14.80
N THR A 90 -7.49 -15.46 -14.77
CA THR A 90 -6.87 -14.30 -14.12
C THR A 90 -6.39 -13.31 -15.19
N LYS A 91 -7.29 -12.46 -15.69
CA LYS A 91 -6.97 -11.44 -16.70
C LYS A 91 -6.58 -10.07 -16.11
N GLY A 92 -5.94 -10.03 -14.94
CA GLY A 92 -5.47 -8.76 -14.37
C GLY A 92 -4.72 -8.91 -13.05
N ALA A 93 -3.82 -7.97 -12.77
CA ALA A 93 -3.22 -7.81 -11.46
C ALA A 93 -4.25 -7.15 -10.52
N SER A 94 -4.59 -7.80 -9.41
CA SER A 94 -5.50 -7.28 -8.39
C SER A 94 -4.91 -6.10 -7.60
N GLY A 95 -3.59 -5.91 -7.64
CA GLY A 95 -2.88 -4.86 -6.91
C GLY A 95 -2.73 -5.11 -5.40
N ALA A 96 -3.20 -6.26 -4.91
CA ALA A 96 -3.02 -6.78 -3.56
C ALA A 96 -3.19 -8.30 -3.58
N VAL A 97 -2.71 -8.98 -2.54
CA VAL A 97 -2.82 -10.43 -2.39
C VAL A 97 -3.96 -10.75 -1.43
N ALA A 98 -4.89 -11.60 -1.84
CA ALA A 98 -5.83 -12.18 -0.89
C ALA A 98 -5.02 -13.10 0.04
N ILE A 99 -5.03 -12.83 1.35
CA ILE A 99 -4.46 -13.75 2.33
C ILE A 99 -5.21 -15.06 2.15
N ALA A 100 -4.58 -16.07 1.55
CA ALA A 100 -5.13 -17.42 1.57
C ALA A 100 -5.24 -17.80 3.04
N ALA A 101 -6.46 -18.09 3.50
CA ALA A 101 -6.63 -18.75 4.79
C ALA A 101 -5.76 -20.01 4.74
N GLY A 102 -4.72 -20.04 5.59
CA GLY A 102 -3.83 -21.19 5.73
C GLY A 102 -4.58 -22.43 6.19
#